data_AF-A0A7Y5GSD4-F1
#
_entry.id   AF-A0A7Y5GSD4-F1
#
_cell.length_a   1.000
_cell.length_b   1.000
_cell.length_c   1.000
_cell.angle_alpha   90.00
_cell.angle_beta   90.00
_cell.angle_gamma   90.00
#
_symmetry.space_group_name_H-M   'P 1'
#
loop_
_entity.id
_entity.type
_entity.pdbx_description
1 polymer ?
#
loop_
_entity_poly.entity_id
_entity_poly.type
_entity_poly.pdbx_seq_one_letter_code
_entity_poly.pdbx_strand_id
1 'polypeptide(L)'
;MRVNSHFIVGVLMVAGVAYVPTMAVAGQTTARYAIVIGHNQAESADLATLRYADDDAIRTYQLLALTADTSRLLVDPDAETRRLYGVVGDGPPSRGAVLDAFDWAARRMDEDRQNGILPTLYVVYTGHGSYDDRGRGFVYLSDGVLTTLDLYRSLFDAVGGSPVILMVDACNAAMLVRSRSPGSTSDRRKVQKSNLKLEDYPNVGVILSSSGTGEVHEWGRYLGGVFSHEVRSALMGPGDLDGDGAITFPELATFVHAANDAVDNPGVRLKPYIRPPLGLPNYPVIVLRDLRFPVKISIPKQIMGRGHVVDHKLVRHADFFRKTEQSFVLGIPRMDGPWVVVIDDTEWVVPQHSNGIVMLTDLESRPRTTLAQRSATSEYLDNTLFKRPLTPEFTSHYLTGDYVESLTVVREVPDPWYKNTLGWSLVGGGVLVAGAGVTCHALGLEAENESRTAKFTIDRERANKDASQFRIATGVLYGVGAAAIVGGVTSFLLEQPSRLETFSPPLRVDIGPAGITLSGPLPQ
;
A
#
# COMPACT_ATOMS: atom_id res chain seq x y z
N MET A 1 19.74 -54.21 -59.12
CA MET A 1 18.74 -53.71 -60.07
C MET A 1 17.43 -54.45 -59.82
N ARG A 2 16.60 -53.99 -58.87
CA ARG A 2 15.21 -54.39 -58.71
C ARG A 2 14.43 -53.21 -58.14
N VAL A 3 13.31 -52.94 -58.78
CA VAL A 3 12.44 -51.77 -58.64
C VAL A 3 11.50 -51.97 -57.46
N ASN A 4 11.19 -50.84 -56.82
CA ASN A 4 10.34 -50.64 -55.65
C ASN A 4 8.96 -51.30 -55.71
N SER A 5 8.46 -51.71 -54.54
CA SER A 5 7.04 -51.94 -54.29
C SER A 5 6.71 -51.38 -52.90
N HIS A 6 5.80 -50.42 -52.87
CA HIS A 6 5.37 -49.69 -51.69
C HIS A 6 4.60 -50.58 -50.72
N PHE A 7 4.96 -50.53 -49.43
CA PHE A 7 4.08 -50.94 -48.32
C PHE A 7 3.78 -49.69 -47.49
N ILE A 8 2.51 -49.30 -47.49
CA ILE A 8 1.93 -48.28 -46.61
C ILE A 8 1.67 -48.96 -45.26
N VAL A 9 2.37 -48.53 -44.21
CA VAL A 9 2.01 -48.83 -42.82
C VAL A 9 1.46 -47.53 -42.23
N GLY A 10 0.14 -47.46 -42.09
CA GLY A 10 -0.53 -46.40 -41.36
C GLY A 10 -0.30 -46.58 -39.86
N VAL A 11 0.46 -45.68 -39.24
CA VAL A 11 0.57 -45.57 -37.79
C VAL A 11 -0.57 -44.68 -37.31
N LEU A 12 -1.57 -45.28 -36.67
CA LEU A 12 -2.57 -44.56 -35.88
C LEU A 12 -1.89 -44.04 -34.59
N MET A 13 -1.53 -42.75 -34.55
CA MET A 13 -1.22 -42.07 -33.29
C MET A 13 -2.53 -41.79 -32.56
N VAL A 14 -2.85 -42.60 -31.56
CA VAL A 14 -3.82 -42.23 -30.53
C VAL A 14 -3.12 -41.27 -29.58
N ALA A 15 -3.38 -39.97 -29.73
CA ALA A 15 -2.98 -38.95 -28.76
C ALA A 15 -3.81 -39.16 -27.47
N GLY A 16 -3.26 -39.94 -26.54
CA GLY A 16 -3.77 -39.99 -25.18
C GLY A 16 -3.55 -38.64 -24.51
N VAL A 17 -4.59 -37.81 -24.46
CA VAL A 17 -4.64 -36.66 -23.56
C VAL A 17 -4.59 -37.22 -22.15
N ALA A 18 -3.41 -37.15 -21.52
CA ALA A 18 -3.26 -37.40 -20.10
C ALA A 18 -4.06 -36.32 -19.37
N TYR A 19 -5.28 -36.67 -18.97
CA TYR A 19 -6.07 -35.90 -18.04
C TYR A 19 -5.28 -35.86 -16.73
N VAL A 20 -4.56 -34.77 -16.46
CA VAL A 20 -3.99 -34.52 -15.15
C VAL A 20 -5.18 -34.09 -14.30
N PRO A 21 -5.69 -34.92 -13.38
CA PRO A 21 -6.73 -34.45 -12.49
C PRO A 21 -6.15 -33.30 -11.69
N THR A 22 -6.79 -32.14 -11.77
CA THR A 22 -6.58 -31.02 -10.86
C THR A 22 -6.86 -31.56 -9.47
N MET A 23 -5.80 -31.94 -8.74
CA MET A 23 -5.94 -32.28 -7.34
C MET A 23 -6.35 -31.00 -6.63
N ALA A 24 -7.63 -30.90 -6.30
CA ALA A 24 -8.09 -29.95 -5.30
C ALA A 24 -7.27 -30.21 -4.03
N VAL A 25 -6.43 -29.26 -3.63
CA VAL A 25 -5.76 -29.27 -2.32
C VAL A 25 -6.84 -28.97 -1.29
N ALA A 26 -7.67 -29.97 -1.01
CA ALA A 26 -8.54 -29.97 0.15
C ALA A 26 -7.68 -30.27 1.38
N GLY A 27 -7.62 -29.34 2.32
CA GLY A 27 -7.14 -29.61 3.68
C GLY A 27 -5.71 -29.19 4.04
N GLN A 28 -5.17 -28.11 3.47
CA GLN A 28 -3.98 -27.49 4.05
C GLN A 28 -4.38 -26.75 5.35
N THR A 29 -3.77 -27.13 6.47
CA THR A 29 -3.95 -26.44 7.74
C THR A 29 -3.39 -25.02 7.62
N THR A 30 -4.21 -24.02 7.93
CA THR A 30 -3.81 -22.61 7.93
C THR A 30 -3.76 -22.10 9.35
N ALA A 31 -2.88 -21.13 9.62
CA ALA A 31 -2.85 -20.37 10.85
C ALA A 31 -2.95 -18.89 10.55
N ARG A 32 -3.68 -18.13 11.37
CA ARG A 32 -3.92 -16.71 11.19
C ARG A 32 -3.48 -15.93 12.42
N TYR A 33 -2.61 -14.95 12.20
CA TYR A 33 -2.10 -14.05 13.22
C TYR A 33 -2.57 -12.64 12.95
N ALA A 34 -2.87 -11.87 14.01
CA ALA A 34 -3.21 -10.46 13.86
C ALA A 34 -2.39 -9.59 14.82
N ILE A 35 -1.87 -8.47 14.33
CA ILE A 35 -1.29 -7.40 15.12
C ILE A 35 -2.06 -6.14 14.78
N VAL A 36 -2.71 -5.55 15.76
CA VAL A 36 -3.53 -4.34 15.58
C VAL A 36 -2.99 -3.24 16.47
N ILE A 37 -2.71 -2.09 15.87
CA ILE A 37 -2.03 -0.97 16.49
C ILE A 37 -2.91 0.27 16.34
N GLY A 38 -3.24 0.92 17.45
CA GLY A 38 -4.03 2.16 17.45
C GLY A 38 -3.34 3.25 18.25
N HIS A 39 -3.14 4.42 17.64
CA HIS A 39 -2.53 5.56 18.33
C HIS A 39 -3.20 6.89 17.97
N ASN A 40 -3.79 7.55 18.98
CA ASN A 40 -4.52 8.80 18.82
C ASN A 40 -3.61 10.04 18.70
N GLN A 41 -2.41 10.01 19.26
CA GLN A 41 -1.56 11.20 19.37
C GLN A 41 -0.56 11.30 18.21
N ALA A 42 -0.08 12.51 17.98
CA ALA A 42 1.12 12.76 17.19
C ALA A 42 2.12 13.49 18.09
N GLU A 43 3.41 13.30 17.83
CA GLU A 43 4.46 14.00 18.58
C GLU A 43 4.58 15.49 18.15
N SER A 44 4.03 15.84 16.97
CA SER A 44 4.01 17.20 16.45
C SER A 44 2.99 18.07 17.18
N ALA A 45 3.43 19.25 17.64
CA ALA A 45 2.57 20.26 18.29
C ALA A 45 1.45 20.80 17.38
N ASP A 46 1.57 20.63 16.07
CA ASP A 46 0.62 21.16 15.07
C ASP A 46 -0.55 20.21 14.77
N LEU A 47 -0.47 18.95 15.23
CA LEU A 47 -1.52 17.95 14.98
C LEU A 47 -2.39 17.74 16.21
N ALA A 48 -3.69 17.97 16.06
CA ALA A 48 -4.66 17.63 17.08
C ALA A 48 -4.70 16.12 17.35
N THR A 49 -4.93 15.76 18.60
CA THR A 49 -5.20 14.36 19.00
C THR A 49 -6.42 13.83 18.25
N LEU A 50 -6.28 12.67 17.60
CA LEU A 50 -7.39 11.95 16.99
C LEU A 50 -8.31 11.41 18.09
N ARG A 51 -9.59 11.33 17.78
CA ARG A 51 -10.62 10.85 18.72
C ARG A 51 -10.94 9.37 18.58
N TYR A 52 -10.64 8.76 17.42
CA TYR A 52 -11.20 7.46 17.06
C TYR A 52 -10.16 6.44 16.59
N ALA A 53 -8.86 6.73 16.60
CA ALA A 53 -7.87 5.78 16.09
C ALA A 53 -7.78 4.53 16.98
N ASP A 54 -7.89 4.70 18.30
CA ASP A 54 -8.04 3.59 19.26
C ASP A 54 -9.37 2.85 19.12
N ASP A 55 -10.49 3.54 18.94
CA ASP A 55 -11.80 2.94 18.60
C ASP A 55 -11.69 2.04 17.36
N ASP A 56 -11.09 2.55 16.29
CA ASP A 56 -10.94 1.84 15.02
C ASP A 56 -10.01 0.63 15.14
N ALA A 57 -8.92 0.75 15.89
CA ALA A 57 -8.05 -0.38 16.22
C ALA A 57 -8.82 -1.47 17.00
N ILE A 58 -9.54 -1.10 18.05
CA ILE A 58 -10.28 -2.07 18.89
C ILE A 58 -11.37 -2.78 18.08
N ARG A 59 -12.15 -2.05 17.28
CA ARG A 59 -13.21 -2.66 16.44
C ARG A 59 -12.63 -3.58 15.38
N THR A 60 -11.50 -3.21 14.77
CA THR A 60 -10.83 -4.06 13.78
C THR A 60 -10.22 -5.29 14.43
N TYR A 61 -9.63 -5.15 15.62
CA TYR A 61 -9.15 -6.26 16.44
C TYR A 61 -10.27 -7.26 16.77
N GLN A 62 -11.44 -6.77 17.22
CA GLN A 62 -12.59 -7.62 17.53
C GLN A 62 -13.06 -8.41 16.29
N LEU A 63 -13.06 -7.79 15.11
CA LEU A 63 -13.39 -8.47 13.86
C LEU A 63 -12.34 -9.54 13.49
N LEU A 64 -11.05 -9.20 13.52
CA LEU A 64 -9.97 -10.12 13.16
C LEU A 64 -9.83 -11.29 14.16
N ALA A 65 -10.12 -11.07 15.45
CA ALA A 65 -10.12 -12.12 16.47
C ALA A 65 -11.13 -13.25 16.19
N LEU A 66 -12.15 -13.01 15.34
CA LEU A 66 -13.09 -14.05 14.94
C LEU A 66 -12.48 -15.10 13.99
N THR A 67 -11.38 -14.77 13.31
CA THR A 67 -10.68 -15.67 12.37
C THR A 67 -9.24 -15.97 12.78
N ALA A 68 -8.58 -15.06 13.51
CA ALA A 68 -7.22 -15.26 13.99
C ALA A 68 -7.15 -16.38 15.04
N ASP A 69 -6.09 -17.19 14.99
CA ASP A 69 -5.74 -18.17 16.02
C ASP A 69 -5.08 -17.47 17.20
N THR A 70 -4.31 -16.42 16.95
CA THR A 70 -3.76 -15.55 17.99
C THR A 70 -3.63 -14.13 17.49
N SER A 71 -3.93 -13.17 18.37
CA SER A 71 -3.91 -11.74 18.05
C SER A 71 -3.19 -10.94 19.14
N ARG A 72 -2.61 -9.80 18.75
CA ARG A 72 -2.09 -8.78 19.67
C ARG A 72 -2.75 -7.43 19.38
N LEU A 73 -3.17 -6.72 20.42
CA LEU A 73 -3.73 -5.38 20.37
C LEU A 73 -2.83 -4.41 21.13
N LEU A 74 -2.16 -3.51 20.41
CA LEU A 74 -1.31 -2.47 20.97
C LEU A 74 -2.04 -1.13 20.88
N VAL A 75 -2.56 -0.65 22.01
CA VAL A 75 -3.42 0.54 22.06
C VAL A 75 -3.35 1.17 23.45
N ASP A 76 -3.49 2.49 23.51
CA ASP A 76 -3.68 3.23 24.76
C ASP A 76 -5.06 3.91 24.72
N PRO A 77 -6.13 3.19 25.12
CA PRO A 77 -7.49 3.64 24.88
C PRO A 77 -7.85 4.81 25.80
N ASP A 78 -8.49 5.83 25.24
CA ASP A 78 -8.93 6.97 26.01
C ASP A 78 -10.10 6.61 26.96
N ALA A 79 -10.53 7.56 27.78
CA ALA A 79 -11.56 7.30 28.78
C ALA A 79 -12.94 7.01 28.16
N GLU A 80 -13.26 7.58 26.99
CA GLU A 80 -14.49 7.31 26.25
C GLU A 80 -14.44 5.90 25.64
N THR A 81 -13.35 5.57 24.95
CA THR A 81 -13.11 4.26 24.34
C THR A 81 -13.15 3.13 25.37
N ARG A 82 -12.51 3.32 26.54
CA ARG A 82 -12.58 2.37 27.66
C ARG A 82 -14.00 2.13 28.17
N ARG A 83 -14.81 3.18 28.28
CA ARG A 83 -16.22 3.05 28.70
C ARG A 83 -17.05 2.31 27.65
N LEU A 84 -16.77 2.53 26.37
CA LEU A 84 -17.58 1.99 25.28
C LEU A 84 -17.29 0.51 25.01
N TYR A 85 -16.01 0.11 24.95
CA TYR A 85 -15.64 -1.25 24.56
C TYR A 85 -15.14 -2.13 25.72
N GLY A 86 -14.68 -1.54 26.83
CA GLY A 86 -14.15 -2.31 27.96
C GLY A 86 -12.90 -3.15 27.65
N VAL A 87 -12.29 -2.97 26.47
CA VAL A 87 -11.11 -3.71 26.03
C VAL A 87 -9.85 -3.11 26.63
N VAL A 88 -8.99 -3.97 27.16
CA VAL A 88 -7.62 -3.62 27.59
C VAL A 88 -6.67 -4.19 26.54
N GLY A 89 -5.80 -3.36 25.98
CA GLY A 89 -4.76 -3.82 25.05
C GLY A 89 -3.68 -4.65 25.74
N ASP A 90 -2.88 -5.36 24.94
CA ASP A 90 -1.71 -6.12 25.40
C ASP A 90 -0.54 -5.20 25.82
N GLY A 91 -0.63 -3.91 25.51
CA GLY A 91 0.32 -2.88 25.90
C GLY A 91 0.11 -1.58 25.11
N PRO A 92 0.84 -0.50 25.48
CA PRO A 92 0.82 0.73 24.71
C PRO A 92 1.41 0.51 23.31
N PRO A 93 1.04 1.34 22.32
CA PRO A 93 1.57 1.26 20.96
C PRO A 93 2.98 1.87 20.89
N SER A 94 3.93 1.35 21.66
CA SER A 94 5.33 1.78 21.64
C SER A 94 6.11 1.09 20.52
N ARG A 95 7.18 1.72 20.05
CA ARG A 95 8.06 1.14 19.02
C ARG A 95 8.64 -0.19 19.47
N GLY A 96 9.05 -0.29 20.73
CA GLY A 96 9.50 -1.55 21.32
C GLY A 96 8.43 -2.63 21.25
N ALA A 97 7.21 -2.35 21.72
CA ALA A 97 6.11 -3.31 21.73
C ALA A 97 5.69 -3.75 20.32
N VAL A 98 5.71 -2.85 19.33
CA VAL A 98 5.40 -3.16 17.93
C VAL A 98 6.46 -4.08 17.33
N LEU A 99 7.75 -3.78 17.53
CA LEU A 99 8.84 -4.63 17.03
C LEU A 99 8.82 -6.01 17.71
N ASP A 100 8.58 -6.06 19.02
CA ASP A 100 8.42 -7.31 19.76
C ASP A 100 7.22 -8.13 19.25
N ALA A 101 6.14 -7.48 18.81
CA ALA A 101 4.99 -8.13 18.20
C ALA A 101 5.33 -8.69 16.81
N PHE A 102 6.09 -7.96 15.99
CA PHE A 102 6.57 -8.47 14.69
C PHE A 102 7.48 -9.68 14.88
N ASP A 103 8.45 -9.60 15.79
CA ASP A 103 9.33 -10.73 16.13
C ASP A 103 8.56 -11.93 16.66
N TRP A 104 7.53 -11.68 17.49
CA TRP A 104 6.63 -12.73 17.96
C TRP A 104 5.90 -13.42 16.82
N ALA A 105 5.30 -12.66 15.89
CA ALA A 105 4.60 -13.23 14.76
C ALA A 105 5.55 -14.00 13.86
N ALA A 106 6.71 -13.43 13.51
CA ALA A 106 7.72 -14.10 12.68
C ALA A 106 8.13 -15.47 13.26
N ARG A 107 8.39 -15.56 14.58
CA ARG A 107 8.69 -16.84 15.25
C ARG A 107 7.54 -17.84 15.14
N ARG A 108 6.31 -17.43 15.45
CA ARG A 108 5.13 -18.31 15.38
C ARG A 108 4.86 -18.81 13.96
N MET A 109 5.01 -17.94 12.98
CA MET A 109 4.84 -18.28 11.57
C MET A 109 5.95 -19.22 11.07
N ASP A 110 7.19 -19.05 11.54
CA ASP A 110 8.27 -19.98 11.22
C ASP A 110 8.03 -21.37 11.84
N GLU A 111 7.62 -21.43 13.11
CA GLU A 111 7.22 -22.67 13.79
C GLU A 111 6.09 -23.39 13.02
N ASP A 112 5.04 -22.68 12.61
CA ASP A 112 3.94 -23.24 11.83
C ASP A 112 4.40 -23.77 10.47
N ARG A 113 5.25 -23.01 9.75
CA ARG A 113 5.81 -23.46 8.46
C ARG A 113 6.63 -24.73 8.62
N GLN A 114 7.43 -24.83 9.67
CA GLN A 114 8.20 -26.05 9.99
C GLN A 114 7.28 -27.26 10.26
N ASN A 115 6.07 -27.01 10.75
CA ASN A 115 5.04 -28.02 10.98
C ASN A 115 4.10 -28.24 9.78
N GLY A 116 4.37 -27.63 8.62
CA GLY A 116 3.55 -27.77 7.41
C GLY A 116 2.23 -27.00 7.45
N ILE A 117 2.05 -26.11 8.42
CA ILE A 117 0.92 -25.18 8.53
C ILE A 117 1.25 -23.93 7.70
N LEU A 118 0.27 -23.40 6.97
CA LEU A 118 0.44 -22.18 6.17
C LEU A 118 -0.03 -20.96 6.97
N PRO A 119 0.88 -20.14 7.52
CA PRO A 119 0.50 -19.00 8.32
C PRO A 119 0.17 -17.77 7.45
N THR A 120 -0.66 -16.88 7.98
CA THR A 120 -0.96 -15.56 7.40
C THR A 120 -1.00 -14.51 8.50
N LEU A 121 -0.39 -13.36 8.25
CA LEU A 121 -0.32 -12.27 9.21
C LEU A 121 -1.12 -11.06 8.75
N TYR A 122 -2.06 -10.64 9.57
CA TYR A 122 -2.73 -9.34 9.48
C TYR A 122 -1.97 -8.33 10.32
N VAL A 123 -1.58 -7.20 9.72
CA VAL A 123 -1.04 -6.05 10.45
C VAL A 123 -1.94 -4.86 10.18
N VAL A 124 -2.51 -4.27 11.23
CA VAL A 124 -3.40 -3.12 11.14
C VAL A 124 -2.80 -1.97 11.91
N TYR A 125 -2.75 -0.79 11.30
CA TYR A 125 -2.41 0.46 11.98
C TYR A 125 -3.49 1.51 11.74
N THR A 126 -3.93 2.16 12.81
CA THR A 126 -4.83 3.33 12.77
C THR A 126 -4.20 4.47 13.56
N GLY A 127 -4.07 5.65 12.94
CA GLY A 127 -3.51 6.81 13.62
C GLY A 127 -2.90 7.85 12.69
N HIS A 128 -2.02 8.68 13.24
CA HIS A 128 -1.32 9.69 12.44
C HIS A 128 -0.21 9.08 11.59
N GLY A 129 -0.07 9.60 10.36
CA GLY A 129 0.97 9.24 9.42
C GLY A 129 1.55 10.49 8.75
N SER A 130 2.84 10.44 8.46
CA SER A 130 3.58 11.53 7.83
C SER A 130 4.71 10.96 6.97
N TYR A 131 5.55 11.83 6.44
CA TYR A 131 6.77 11.48 5.73
C TYR A 131 7.91 12.40 6.18
N ASP A 132 9.14 11.89 6.14
CA ASP A 132 10.33 12.67 6.47
C ASP A 132 10.77 13.57 5.29
N ASP A 133 11.80 14.40 5.50
CA ASP A 133 12.41 15.24 4.45
C ASP A 133 12.91 14.43 3.22
N ARG A 134 13.01 13.11 3.38
CA ARG A 134 13.43 12.15 2.35
C ARG A 134 12.25 11.57 1.58
N GLY A 135 11.01 11.95 1.93
CA GLY A 135 9.78 11.42 1.37
C GLY A 135 9.47 9.98 1.80
N ARG A 136 10.10 9.47 2.87
CA ARG A 136 9.82 8.14 3.42
C ARG A 136 8.69 8.26 4.42
N GLY A 137 7.65 7.45 4.26
CA GLY A 137 6.53 7.45 5.18
C GLY A 137 6.91 6.88 6.54
N PHE A 138 6.22 7.38 7.56
CA PHE A 138 6.23 6.83 8.89
C PHE A 138 4.87 7.06 9.55
N VAL A 139 4.60 6.29 10.60
CA VAL A 139 3.44 6.47 11.45
C VAL A 139 3.85 6.67 12.90
N TYR A 140 3.07 7.45 13.65
CA TYR A 140 3.41 7.79 15.03
C TYR A 140 3.06 6.66 16.00
N LEU A 141 3.92 6.47 16.98
CA LEU A 141 3.79 5.54 18.09
C LEU A 141 3.92 6.32 19.40
N SER A 142 3.61 5.69 20.53
CA SER A 142 3.59 6.39 21.82
C SER A 142 4.94 6.96 22.28
N ASP A 143 6.05 6.43 21.75
CA ASP A 143 7.44 6.79 22.12
C ASP A 143 8.34 7.02 20.88
N GLY A 144 7.74 7.26 19.71
CA GLY A 144 8.50 7.52 18.48
C GLY A 144 7.69 7.24 17.23
N VAL A 145 8.34 6.64 16.22
CA VAL A 145 7.72 6.37 14.92
C VAL A 145 8.02 4.95 14.43
N LEU A 146 7.07 4.37 13.68
CA LEU A 146 7.30 3.19 12.86
C LEU A 146 7.56 3.65 11.42
N THR A 147 8.77 3.38 10.92
CA THR A 147 9.20 3.84 9.59
C THR A 147 8.96 2.80 8.50
N THR A 148 9.00 3.23 7.23
CA THR A 148 9.10 2.30 6.08
C THR A 148 10.22 1.28 6.27
N LEU A 149 11.37 1.68 6.80
CA LEU A 149 12.50 0.77 6.98
C LEU A 149 12.21 -0.32 8.00
N ASP A 150 11.49 0.02 9.09
CA ASP A 150 11.08 -0.93 10.11
C ASP A 150 10.11 -1.97 9.54
N LEU A 151 9.13 -1.56 8.72
CA LEU A 151 8.22 -2.51 8.06
C LEU A 151 8.96 -3.48 7.16
N TYR A 152 9.90 -3.00 6.34
CA TYR A 152 10.60 -3.88 5.42
C TYR A 152 11.51 -4.85 6.16
N ARG A 153 12.34 -4.36 7.08
CA ARG A 153 13.35 -5.19 7.76
C ARG A 153 12.79 -6.03 8.89
N SER A 154 11.90 -5.45 9.70
CA SER A 154 11.43 -6.10 10.93
C SER A 154 10.13 -6.86 10.74
N LEU A 155 9.38 -6.60 9.65
CA LEU A 155 8.15 -7.33 9.33
C LEU A 155 8.31 -8.16 8.05
N PHE A 156 8.54 -7.54 6.89
CA PHE A 156 8.48 -8.27 5.61
C PHE A 156 9.62 -9.27 5.42
N ASP A 157 10.85 -8.87 5.73
CA ASP A 157 12.02 -9.78 5.71
C ASP A 157 11.87 -10.91 6.75
N ALA A 158 11.32 -10.58 7.93
CA ALA A 158 11.24 -11.50 9.07
C ALA A 158 10.24 -12.65 8.88
N VAL A 159 9.12 -12.43 8.17
CA VAL A 159 8.08 -13.46 7.96
C VAL A 159 8.39 -14.46 6.83
N GLY A 160 9.54 -14.33 6.18
CA GLY A 160 10.11 -15.35 5.28
C GLY A 160 9.24 -15.72 4.08
N GLY A 161 8.56 -14.73 3.47
CA GLY A 161 7.70 -14.94 2.30
C GLY A 161 6.28 -15.43 2.59
N SER A 162 5.92 -15.60 3.87
CA SER A 162 4.54 -15.93 4.26
C SER A 162 3.58 -14.76 3.93
N PRO A 163 2.30 -15.01 3.59
CA PRO A 163 1.34 -13.95 3.30
C PRO A 163 1.21 -12.92 4.44
N VAL A 164 1.30 -11.64 4.09
CA VAL A 164 1.02 -10.50 4.98
C VAL A 164 -0.08 -9.65 4.37
N ILE A 165 -1.10 -9.32 5.15
CA ILE A 165 -2.15 -8.37 4.80
C ILE A 165 -1.95 -7.14 5.69
N LEU A 166 -1.39 -6.09 5.10
CA LEU A 166 -1.10 -4.83 5.79
C LEU A 166 -2.22 -3.82 5.53
N MET A 167 -2.93 -3.43 6.58
CA MET A 167 -3.98 -2.40 6.57
C MET A 167 -3.49 -1.16 7.31
N VAL A 168 -3.52 0.00 6.67
CA VAL A 168 -3.03 1.25 7.29
C VAL A 168 -4.04 2.35 7.03
N ASP A 169 -4.64 2.84 8.11
CA ASP A 169 -5.49 4.01 8.11
C ASP A 169 -4.75 5.19 8.74
N ALA A 170 -4.07 5.94 7.89
CA ALA A 170 -3.26 7.09 8.26
C ALA A 170 -3.11 8.05 7.07
N CYS A 171 -2.97 9.34 7.36
CA CYS A 171 -2.56 10.30 6.34
C CYS A 171 -1.23 9.85 5.71
N ASN A 172 -1.13 9.93 4.38
CA ASN A 172 0.06 9.49 3.62
C ASN A 172 0.41 7.99 3.80
N ALA A 173 -0.52 7.10 4.16
CA ALA A 173 -0.23 5.66 4.33
C ALA A 173 0.42 5.01 3.10
N ALA A 174 0.10 5.47 1.89
CA ALA A 174 0.78 5.01 0.67
C ALA A 174 2.31 5.25 0.70
N MET A 175 2.78 6.33 1.34
CA MET A 175 4.21 6.61 1.49
C MET A 175 4.89 5.71 2.53
N LEU A 176 4.12 5.08 3.43
CA LEU A 176 4.67 4.17 4.43
C LEU A 176 5.22 2.89 3.78
N VAL A 177 4.59 2.42 2.70
CA VAL A 177 5.02 1.21 1.97
C VAL A 177 5.72 1.50 0.64
N ARG A 178 5.59 2.71 0.09
CA ARG A 178 6.25 3.10 -1.17
C ARG A 178 7.48 3.95 -0.92
N SER A 179 8.57 3.70 -1.64
CA SER A 179 9.64 4.68 -1.80
C SER A 179 9.22 5.77 -2.81
N ARG A 180 8.46 6.79 -2.35
CA ARG A 180 8.09 8.04 -3.07
C ARG A 180 7.26 7.87 -4.36
N SER A 181 6.17 8.64 -4.48
CA SER A 181 5.53 8.93 -5.78
C SER A 181 6.25 10.08 -6.51
N PRO A 182 6.30 10.08 -7.86
CA PRO A 182 6.95 11.13 -8.63
C PRO A 182 6.07 12.38 -8.69
N GLY A 183 6.63 13.54 -8.36
CA GLY A 183 5.95 14.83 -8.58
C GLY A 183 6.23 15.95 -7.58
N SER A 184 6.81 15.69 -6.39
CA SER A 184 7.21 16.78 -5.49
C SER A 184 8.41 17.52 -6.08
N THR A 185 8.15 18.70 -6.61
CA THR A 185 9.13 19.67 -7.14
C THR A 185 9.81 20.49 -6.04
N SER A 186 9.52 20.22 -4.77
CA SER A 186 10.20 20.85 -3.64
C SER A 186 11.52 20.14 -3.32
N ASP A 187 12.59 20.90 -3.56
CA ASP A 187 13.98 20.68 -3.19
C ASP A 187 14.76 19.48 -3.76
N ARG A 188 15.66 19.82 -4.69
CA ARG A 188 16.72 18.98 -5.27
C ARG A 188 17.84 18.69 -4.26
N ARG A 189 17.52 18.42 -2.99
CA ARG A 189 18.54 18.21 -1.96
C ARG A 189 18.83 16.72 -1.76
N LYS A 190 20.10 16.39 -2.03
CA LYS A 190 20.87 15.18 -1.73
C LYS A 190 20.25 14.28 -0.67
N VAL A 191 19.57 13.23 -1.10
CA VAL A 191 19.17 12.13 -0.23
C VAL A 191 19.48 10.80 -0.92
N GLN A 192 20.12 9.90 -0.17
CA GLN A 192 20.36 8.52 -0.55
C GLN A 192 19.00 7.87 -0.88
N LYS A 193 18.75 7.59 -2.16
CA LYS A 193 17.51 7.00 -2.66
C LYS A 193 17.25 5.67 -1.96
N SER A 194 16.06 5.48 -1.41
CA SER A 194 15.66 4.20 -0.80
C SER A 194 15.44 3.17 -1.91
N ASN A 195 16.11 2.01 -1.81
CA ASN A 195 15.91 0.88 -2.73
C ASN A 195 14.75 -0.04 -2.32
N LEU A 196 13.98 0.33 -1.29
CA LEU A 196 12.87 -0.48 -0.77
C LEU A 196 11.65 -0.39 -1.68
N LYS A 197 11.27 -1.52 -2.29
CA LYS A 197 10.14 -1.63 -3.22
C LYS A 197 9.17 -2.69 -2.75
N LEU A 198 7.88 -2.36 -2.67
CA LEU A 198 6.85 -3.29 -2.23
C LEU A 198 6.68 -4.44 -3.24
N GLU A 199 7.08 -4.22 -4.48
CA GLU A 199 7.08 -5.21 -5.55
C GLU A 199 8.09 -6.35 -5.31
N ASP A 200 9.16 -6.08 -4.54
CA ASP A 200 10.15 -7.08 -4.15
C ASP A 200 9.59 -8.04 -3.07
N TYR A 201 8.39 -7.76 -2.54
CA TYR A 201 7.69 -8.57 -1.54
C TYR A 201 6.33 -9.04 -2.11
N PRO A 202 6.34 -10.05 -3.00
CA PRO A 202 5.13 -10.52 -3.69
C PRO A 202 4.12 -11.19 -2.74
N ASN A 203 4.51 -11.53 -1.52
CA ASN A 203 3.67 -12.08 -0.46
C ASN A 203 2.86 -11.03 0.33
N VAL A 204 3.09 -9.74 0.11
CA VAL A 204 2.44 -8.66 0.87
C VAL A 204 1.26 -8.07 0.11
N GLY A 205 0.06 -8.18 0.65
CA GLY A 205 -1.11 -7.41 0.23
C GLY A 205 -1.23 -6.14 1.08
N VAL A 206 -1.69 -5.04 0.47
CA VAL A 206 -1.84 -3.74 1.15
C VAL A 206 -3.23 -3.16 0.96
N ILE A 207 -3.77 -2.57 2.03
CA ILE A 207 -5.05 -1.87 2.10
C ILE A 207 -4.79 -0.54 2.80
N LEU A 208 -4.57 0.51 2.03
CA LEU A 208 -4.07 1.79 2.55
C LEU A 208 -5.07 2.91 2.29
N SER A 209 -5.34 3.72 3.31
CA SER A 209 -6.00 5.00 3.12
C SER A 209 -5.11 5.91 2.27
N SER A 210 -5.57 6.39 1.13
CA SER A 210 -4.80 7.35 0.32
C SER A 210 -5.63 8.60 0.04
N SER A 211 -5.07 9.76 0.41
CA SER A 211 -5.43 11.08 -0.09
C SER A 211 -4.40 11.44 -1.17
N GLY A 212 -4.78 11.27 -2.43
CA GLY A 212 -3.86 11.42 -3.55
C GLY A 212 -3.63 12.88 -3.91
N THR A 213 -2.56 13.50 -3.39
CA THR A 213 -1.66 14.46 -4.06
C THR A 213 -0.72 15.11 -3.04
N GLY A 214 0.54 15.34 -3.43
CA GLY A 214 1.54 16.07 -2.64
C GLY A 214 1.31 17.58 -2.56
N GLU A 215 0.05 18.04 -2.61
CA GLU A 215 -0.31 19.41 -2.26
C GLU A 215 -0.89 19.42 -0.85
N VAL A 216 -0.16 20.12 0.00
CA VAL A 216 -0.37 20.25 1.43
C VAL A 216 -1.58 21.14 1.66
N HIS A 217 -2.77 20.59 1.84
CA HIS A 217 -3.89 21.30 2.48
C HIS A 217 -4.77 20.37 3.33
N GLU A 218 -4.35 20.24 4.59
CA GLU A 218 -5.08 20.08 5.86
C GLU A 218 -6.59 19.78 5.88
N TRP A 219 -7.07 18.59 5.51
CA TRP A 219 -8.35 18.10 6.07
C TRP A 219 -8.28 16.60 6.43
N GLY A 220 -7.29 16.25 7.25
CA GLY A 220 -7.09 14.88 7.80
C GLY A 220 -8.09 14.46 8.88
N ARG A 221 -9.06 15.30 9.26
CA ARG A 221 -9.93 15.07 10.42
C ARG A 221 -10.92 13.90 10.26
N TYR A 222 -11.28 13.51 9.04
CA TYR A 222 -12.37 12.55 8.80
C TYR A 222 -11.91 11.20 8.23
N LEU A 223 -10.76 11.15 7.55
CA LEU A 223 -10.40 9.99 6.71
C LEU A 223 -10.04 8.75 7.54
N GLY A 224 -9.40 8.96 8.70
CA GLY A 224 -8.86 7.92 9.59
C GLY A 224 -9.86 6.98 10.26
N GLY A 225 -11.15 7.35 10.28
CA GLY A 225 -12.21 6.48 10.79
C GLY A 225 -13.25 6.10 9.75
N VAL A 226 -13.36 6.88 8.67
CA VAL A 226 -14.23 6.54 7.54
C VAL A 226 -13.68 5.33 6.79
N PHE A 227 -12.39 5.33 6.45
CA PHE A 227 -11.80 4.24 5.69
C PHE A 227 -11.84 2.92 6.48
N SER A 228 -11.42 2.94 7.74
CA SER A 228 -11.54 1.78 8.64
C SER A 228 -12.99 1.28 8.76
N HIS A 229 -13.98 2.18 8.82
CA HIS A 229 -15.40 1.80 8.83
C HIS A 229 -15.85 1.14 7.53
N GLU A 230 -15.46 1.66 6.37
CA GLU A 230 -15.79 1.08 5.07
C GLU A 230 -15.17 -0.30 4.87
N VAL A 231 -13.90 -0.47 5.26
CA VAL A 231 -13.21 -1.77 5.21
C VAL A 231 -13.91 -2.77 6.12
N ARG A 232 -14.17 -2.43 7.39
CA ARG A 232 -14.90 -3.33 8.30
C ARG A 232 -16.31 -3.65 7.79
N SER A 233 -17.01 -2.66 7.25
CA SER A 233 -18.34 -2.85 6.66
C SER A 233 -18.33 -3.89 5.55
N ALA A 234 -17.30 -3.86 4.68
CA ALA A 234 -17.11 -4.89 3.67
C ALA A 234 -16.85 -6.25 4.31
N LEU A 235 -15.87 -6.32 5.22
CA LEU A 235 -15.37 -7.56 5.85
C LEU A 235 -16.37 -8.25 6.78
N MET A 236 -17.42 -7.55 7.22
CA MET A 236 -18.56 -8.15 7.90
C MET A 236 -19.46 -8.95 6.95
N GLY A 237 -19.22 -8.91 5.64
CA GLY A 237 -19.89 -9.76 4.65
C GLY A 237 -20.52 -9.05 3.44
N PRO A 238 -21.04 -7.81 3.54
CA PRO A 238 -21.55 -7.07 2.38
C PRO A 238 -20.55 -6.91 1.21
N GLY A 239 -19.25 -7.03 1.47
CA GLY A 239 -18.19 -6.99 0.47
C GLY A 239 -18.01 -8.27 -0.36
N ASP A 240 -18.69 -9.37 -0.04
CA ASP A 240 -18.70 -10.60 -0.85
C ASP A 240 -19.63 -10.38 -2.06
N LEU A 241 -19.04 -10.02 -3.20
CA LEU A 241 -19.77 -9.53 -4.36
C LEU A 241 -20.21 -10.67 -5.28
N ASP A 242 -19.48 -11.77 -5.34
CA ASP A 242 -19.82 -12.94 -6.14
C ASP A 242 -20.52 -14.08 -5.36
N GLY A 243 -20.51 -14.02 -4.02
CA GLY A 243 -21.22 -14.93 -3.13
C GLY A 243 -20.44 -16.20 -2.79
N ASP A 244 -19.12 -16.23 -3.03
CA ASP A 244 -18.29 -17.41 -2.74
C ASP A 244 -17.97 -17.57 -1.24
N GLY A 245 -18.31 -16.60 -0.39
CA GLY A 245 -18.06 -16.63 1.04
C GLY A 245 -16.62 -16.31 1.44
N ALA A 246 -15.86 -15.69 0.55
CA ALA A 246 -14.63 -14.98 0.81
C ALA A 246 -14.76 -13.52 0.33
N ILE A 247 -13.85 -12.67 0.76
CA ILE A 247 -13.75 -11.30 0.24
C ILE A 247 -12.34 -11.13 -0.25
N THR A 248 -12.21 -10.90 -1.55
CA THR A 248 -10.94 -10.68 -2.24
C THR A 248 -10.56 -9.19 -2.25
N PHE A 249 -9.31 -8.89 -2.61
CA PHE A 249 -8.84 -7.49 -2.75
C PHE A 249 -9.64 -6.70 -3.80
N PRO A 250 -9.95 -7.23 -5.00
CA PRO A 250 -10.79 -6.54 -5.98
C PRO A 250 -12.20 -6.25 -5.47
N GLU A 251 -12.81 -7.17 -4.74
CA GLU A 251 -14.15 -6.99 -4.16
C GLU A 251 -14.15 -5.92 -3.06
N LEU A 252 -13.16 -5.96 -2.17
CA LEU A 252 -12.96 -4.92 -1.16
C LEU A 252 -12.76 -3.55 -1.82
N ALA A 253 -11.91 -3.46 -2.86
CA ALA A 253 -11.69 -2.23 -3.60
C ALA A 253 -12.97 -1.69 -4.24
N THR A 254 -13.77 -2.58 -4.86
CA THR A 254 -15.06 -2.22 -5.45
C THR A 254 -16.04 -1.71 -4.41
N PHE A 255 -16.14 -2.39 -3.26
CA PHE A 255 -17.01 -2.01 -2.16
C PHE A 255 -16.68 -0.61 -1.63
N VAL A 256 -15.41 -0.38 -1.32
CA VAL A 256 -14.93 0.91 -0.80
C VAL A 256 -15.08 2.01 -1.87
N HIS A 257 -14.85 1.70 -3.14
CA HIS A 257 -15.08 2.64 -4.23
C HIS A 257 -16.55 3.04 -4.35
N ALA A 258 -17.49 2.09 -4.28
CA ALA A 258 -18.93 2.38 -4.27
C ALA A 258 -19.35 3.23 -3.07
N ALA A 259 -18.80 2.96 -1.89
CA ALA A 259 -19.07 3.73 -0.67
C ALA A 259 -18.73 5.23 -0.85
N ASN A 260 -17.67 5.52 -1.60
CA ASN A 260 -17.16 6.87 -1.85
C ASN A 260 -17.63 7.49 -3.18
N ASP A 261 -18.38 6.77 -4.02
CA ASP A 261 -18.58 7.22 -5.40
C ASP A 261 -19.35 8.54 -5.53
N ALA A 262 -20.31 8.76 -4.64
CA ALA A 262 -21.11 9.98 -4.60
C ALA A 262 -20.49 11.13 -3.80
N VAL A 263 -19.24 10.99 -3.36
CA VAL A 263 -18.53 12.08 -2.68
C VAL A 263 -18.06 13.09 -3.72
N ASP A 264 -18.79 14.20 -3.83
CA ASP A 264 -18.57 15.22 -4.88
C ASP A 264 -17.22 15.93 -4.74
N ASN A 265 -16.80 16.26 -3.52
CA ASN A 265 -15.56 16.99 -3.29
C ASN A 265 -14.35 16.05 -3.44
N PRO A 266 -13.53 16.22 -4.49
CA PRO A 266 -12.41 15.32 -4.77
C PRO A 266 -11.30 15.38 -3.70
N GLY A 267 -11.23 16.45 -2.91
CA GLY A 267 -10.26 16.61 -1.82
C GLY A 267 -10.62 15.84 -0.55
N VAL A 268 -11.87 15.39 -0.40
CA VAL A 268 -12.33 14.56 0.73
C VAL A 268 -12.75 13.15 0.32
N ARG A 269 -12.92 12.90 -0.98
CA ARG A 269 -13.19 11.56 -1.53
C ARG A 269 -11.98 10.66 -1.30
N LEU A 270 -12.20 9.53 -0.61
CA LEU A 270 -11.14 8.54 -0.41
C LEU A 270 -10.71 7.93 -1.75
N LYS A 271 -9.39 7.81 -1.92
CA LYS A 271 -8.76 7.10 -3.04
C LYS A 271 -7.86 6.01 -2.48
N PRO A 272 -8.43 4.96 -1.87
CA PRO A 272 -7.63 3.94 -1.20
C PRO A 272 -6.71 3.22 -2.20
N TYR A 273 -5.56 2.76 -1.71
CA TYR A 273 -4.71 1.86 -2.47
C TYR A 273 -4.88 0.44 -1.93
N ILE A 274 -5.59 -0.39 -2.68
CA ILE A 274 -5.89 -1.78 -2.32
C ILE A 274 -5.25 -2.67 -3.38
N ARG A 275 -4.19 -3.38 -3.00
CA ARG A 275 -3.40 -4.24 -3.89
C ARG A 275 -3.24 -5.61 -3.25
N PRO A 276 -3.54 -6.71 -3.97
CA PRO A 276 -3.29 -8.05 -3.46
C PRO A 276 -1.79 -8.35 -3.34
N PRO A 277 -1.41 -9.43 -2.64
CA PRO A 277 -0.09 -10.04 -2.79
C PRO A 277 0.13 -10.43 -4.26
N LEU A 278 1.18 -9.91 -4.90
CA LEU A 278 1.42 -10.19 -6.33
C LEU A 278 1.75 -11.66 -6.63
N GLY A 279 2.34 -12.37 -5.67
CA GLY A 279 2.62 -13.81 -5.76
C GLY A 279 1.38 -14.67 -5.52
N LEU A 280 0.32 -14.10 -4.95
CA LEU A 280 -0.95 -14.78 -4.65
C LEU A 280 -2.12 -13.81 -4.94
N PRO A 281 -2.37 -13.46 -6.22
CA PRO A 281 -3.29 -12.37 -6.56
C PRO A 281 -4.75 -12.65 -6.17
N ASN A 282 -5.14 -13.92 -6.06
CA ASN A 282 -6.46 -14.36 -5.59
C ASN A 282 -6.49 -14.67 -4.09
N TYR A 283 -5.47 -14.29 -3.32
CA TYR A 283 -5.47 -14.49 -1.88
C TYR A 283 -6.61 -13.67 -1.25
N PRO A 284 -7.52 -14.29 -0.49
CA PRO A 284 -8.63 -13.56 0.11
C PRO A 284 -8.13 -12.62 1.19
N VAL A 285 -8.73 -11.43 1.31
CA VAL A 285 -8.54 -10.58 2.49
C VAL A 285 -9.07 -11.30 3.71
N ILE A 286 -10.27 -11.86 3.61
CA ILE A 286 -10.86 -12.67 4.67
C ILE A 286 -11.76 -13.76 4.08
N VAL A 287 -11.85 -14.90 4.77
CA VAL A 287 -12.79 -15.98 4.43
C VAL A 287 -13.95 -15.94 5.43
N LEU A 288 -15.15 -15.59 4.96
CA LEU A 288 -16.34 -15.40 5.80
C LEU A 288 -16.84 -16.70 6.43
N ARG A 289 -16.55 -17.82 5.78
CA ARG A 289 -16.89 -19.16 6.28
C ARG A 289 -16.06 -19.53 7.52
N ASP A 290 -14.79 -19.12 7.53
CA ASP A 290 -13.83 -19.38 8.62
C ASP A 290 -14.07 -18.46 9.82
N LEU A 291 -14.68 -17.30 9.60
CA LEU A 291 -15.09 -16.39 10.68
C LEU A 291 -16.08 -17.08 11.61
N ARG A 292 -15.69 -17.17 12.87
CA ARG A 292 -16.48 -17.75 13.98
C ARG A 292 -17.51 -16.74 14.51
N PHE A 293 -18.25 -16.10 13.61
CA PHE A 293 -19.38 -15.25 13.99
C PHE A 293 -20.41 -16.10 14.74
N PRO A 294 -20.83 -15.69 15.95
CA PRO A 294 -21.93 -16.35 16.66
C PRO A 294 -23.20 -16.39 15.81
N VAL A 295 -23.48 -15.30 15.09
CA VAL A 295 -24.67 -15.13 14.25
C VAL A 295 -24.23 -14.70 12.85
N LYS A 296 -24.78 -15.36 11.84
CA LYS A 296 -24.67 -15.01 10.43
C LYS A 296 -26.07 -14.71 9.90
N ILE A 297 -26.36 -13.45 9.61
CA ILE A 297 -27.66 -13.02 9.09
C ILE A 297 -27.65 -13.20 7.57
N SER A 298 -28.49 -14.09 7.08
CA SER A 298 -28.71 -14.26 5.64
C SER A 298 -29.74 -13.23 5.17
N ILE A 299 -29.30 -12.33 4.29
CA ILE A 299 -30.13 -11.31 3.67
C ILE A 299 -30.52 -11.82 2.28
N PRO A 300 -31.81 -12.13 2.04
CA PRO A 300 -32.25 -12.72 0.79
C PRO A 300 -32.27 -11.68 -0.33
N LYS A 301 -32.09 -12.12 -1.59
CA LYS A 301 -32.00 -11.24 -2.77
C LYS A 301 -33.18 -10.27 -2.97
N GLN A 302 -34.34 -10.58 -2.40
CA GLN A 302 -35.53 -9.74 -2.46
C GLN A 302 -35.42 -8.48 -1.60
N ILE A 303 -34.53 -8.49 -0.59
CA ILE A 303 -34.27 -7.36 0.29
C ILE A 303 -33.05 -6.61 -0.26
N MET A 304 -33.34 -5.55 -1.00
CA MET A 304 -32.35 -4.62 -1.53
C MET A 304 -32.51 -3.27 -0.86
N GLY A 305 -31.46 -2.45 -0.88
CA GLY A 305 -31.54 -1.11 -0.33
C GLY A 305 -30.25 -0.69 0.37
N ARG A 306 -30.33 0.49 0.96
CA ARG A 306 -29.25 1.02 1.78
C ARG A 306 -29.48 0.55 3.21
N GLY A 307 -28.49 -0.11 3.78
CA GLY A 307 -28.60 -0.65 5.13
C GLY A 307 -27.40 -0.35 6.01
N HIS A 308 -27.62 -0.50 7.30
CA HIS A 308 -26.58 -0.41 8.31
C HIS A 308 -26.91 -1.28 9.52
N VAL A 309 -25.90 -1.52 10.34
CA VAL A 309 -25.98 -2.39 11.51
C VAL A 309 -25.55 -1.60 12.74
N VAL A 310 -26.39 -1.60 13.77
CA VAL A 310 -26.12 -0.96 15.05
C VAL A 310 -26.26 -1.94 16.21
N ASP A 311 -25.46 -1.74 17.25
CA ASP A 311 -25.56 -2.51 18.48
C ASP A 311 -26.51 -1.85 19.50
N HIS A 312 -26.69 -2.51 20.65
CA HIS A 312 -27.49 -2.02 21.77
C HIS A 312 -26.97 -0.71 22.40
N LYS A 313 -25.71 -0.32 22.15
CA LYS A 313 -25.11 0.95 22.57
C LYS A 313 -25.24 2.03 21.50
N LEU A 314 -26.00 1.77 20.43
CA LEU A 314 -26.18 2.63 19.27
C LEU A 314 -24.90 2.91 18.48
N VAL A 315 -23.89 2.06 18.63
CA VAL A 315 -22.68 2.12 17.80
C VAL A 315 -23.00 1.49 16.45
N ARG A 316 -22.69 2.21 15.37
CA ARG A 316 -22.81 1.74 13.99
C ARG A 316 -21.56 0.96 13.62
N HIS A 317 -21.73 -0.29 13.17
CA HIS A 317 -20.64 -1.24 12.91
C HIS A 317 -20.42 -1.50 11.42
N ALA A 318 -21.49 -1.49 10.63
CA ALA A 318 -21.41 -1.69 9.19
C ALA A 318 -22.44 -0.86 8.44
N ASP A 319 -22.08 -0.49 7.22
CA ASP A 319 -22.92 0.19 6.23
C ASP A 319 -22.81 -0.53 4.88
N PHE A 320 -23.91 -0.56 4.14
CA PHE A 320 -23.90 -1.11 2.78
C PHE A 320 -25.01 -0.50 1.93
N PHE A 321 -24.82 -0.52 0.62
CA PHE A 321 -25.90 -0.29 -0.33
C PHE A 321 -25.81 -1.35 -1.41
N ARG A 322 -26.67 -2.37 -1.34
CA ARG A 322 -26.71 -3.45 -2.33
C ARG A 322 -28.01 -3.41 -3.13
N LYS A 323 -27.88 -3.52 -4.44
CA LYS A 323 -28.96 -3.82 -5.38
C LYS A 323 -28.50 -4.95 -6.28
N THR A 324 -28.55 -6.16 -5.75
CA THR A 324 -28.10 -7.39 -6.42
C THR A 324 -29.18 -8.45 -6.33
N GLU A 325 -29.24 -9.31 -7.34
CA GLU A 325 -30.11 -10.50 -7.38
C GLU A 325 -29.53 -11.69 -6.58
N GLN A 326 -28.48 -11.45 -5.79
CA GLN A 326 -27.85 -12.45 -4.93
C GLN A 326 -28.15 -12.18 -3.45
N SER A 327 -28.36 -13.25 -2.70
CA SER A 327 -28.34 -13.17 -1.24
C SER A 327 -26.91 -12.96 -0.75
N PHE A 328 -26.75 -12.33 0.40
CA PHE A 328 -25.46 -12.23 1.05
C PHE A 328 -25.60 -12.47 2.56
N VAL A 329 -24.48 -12.75 3.19
CA VAL A 329 -24.41 -13.01 4.64
C VAL A 329 -23.77 -11.82 5.32
N LEU A 330 -24.36 -11.39 6.42
CA LEU A 330 -23.83 -10.39 7.33
C LEU A 330 -23.45 -11.08 8.65
N GLY A 331 -22.16 -11.11 8.95
CA GLY A 331 -21.62 -11.62 10.20
C GLY A 331 -21.81 -10.62 11.35
N ILE A 332 -22.29 -11.11 12.48
CA ILE A 332 -22.56 -10.29 13.68
C ILE A 332 -21.69 -10.79 14.84
N PRO A 333 -20.79 -9.95 15.40
CA PRO A 333 -19.97 -10.35 16.54
C PRO A 333 -20.82 -10.48 17.83
N ARG A 334 -20.28 -11.21 18.82
CA ARG A 334 -20.94 -11.37 20.12
C ARG A 334 -20.91 -10.05 20.88
N MET A 335 -22.04 -9.63 21.43
CA MET A 335 -22.18 -8.44 22.27
C MET A 335 -23.19 -8.68 23.40
N ASP A 336 -23.09 -7.88 24.46
CA ASP A 336 -23.99 -7.94 25.62
C ASP A 336 -25.32 -7.21 25.38
N GLY A 337 -25.97 -7.47 24.24
CA GLY A 337 -27.28 -6.93 23.93
C GLY A 337 -27.75 -7.26 22.50
N PRO A 338 -28.97 -6.86 22.13
CA PRO A 338 -29.49 -7.07 20.78
C PRO A 338 -28.75 -6.22 19.75
N TRP A 339 -28.81 -6.67 18.50
CA TRP A 339 -28.42 -5.87 17.34
C TRP A 339 -29.65 -5.40 16.58
N VAL A 340 -29.49 -4.33 15.81
CA VAL A 340 -30.52 -3.87 14.88
C VAL A 340 -29.91 -3.74 13.50
N VAL A 341 -30.51 -4.44 12.54
CA VAL A 341 -30.23 -4.25 11.12
C VAL A 341 -31.28 -3.30 10.58
N VAL A 342 -30.85 -2.23 9.93
CA VAL A 342 -31.73 -1.24 9.32
C VAL A 342 -31.53 -1.31 7.82
N ILE A 343 -32.59 -1.42 7.04
CA ILE A 343 -32.55 -1.33 5.58
C ILE A 343 -33.68 -0.41 5.16
N ASP A 344 -33.31 0.70 4.52
CA ASP A 344 -34.19 1.82 4.16
C ASP A 344 -35.06 2.27 5.36
N ASP A 345 -36.36 1.94 5.34
CA ASP A 345 -37.36 2.35 6.34
C ASP A 345 -37.78 1.21 7.28
N THR A 346 -37.05 0.08 7.29
CA THR A 346 -37.36 -1.08 8.13
C THR A 346 -36.20 -1.43 9.05
N GLU A 347 -36.52 -1.76 10.29
CA GLU A 347 -35.59 -2.27 11.31
C GLU A 347 -35.90 -3.74 11.60
N TRP A 348 -34.88 -4.58 11.70
CA TRP A 348 -34.96 -5.95 12.19
C TRP A 348 -34.15 -6.08 13.48
N VAL A 349 -34.79 -6.57 14.54
CA VAL A 349 -34.11 -6.80 15.82
C VAL A 349 -33.52 -8.20 15.81
N VAL A 350 -32.23 -8.29 16.09
CA VAL A 350 -31.49 -9.54 16.24
C VAL A 350 -31.33 -9.80 17.75
N PRO A 351 -32.02 -10.80 18.32
CA PRO A 351 -31.92 -11.08 19.74
C PRO A 351 -30.50 -11.44 20.17
N GLN A 352 -30.09 -11.03 21.38
CA GLN A 352 -28.75 -11.26 21.94
C GLN A 352 -28.31 -12.75 21.92
N HIS A 353 -29.25 -13.67 22.09
CA HIS A 353 -28.98 -15.11 22.18
C HIS A 353 -29.12 -15.85 20.85
N SER A 354 -29.31 -15.12 19.75
CA SER A 354 -29.28 -15.72 18.41
C SER A 354 -27.94 -16.41 18.19
N ASN A 355 -27.93 -17.54 17.49
CA ASN A 355 -26.71 -18.23 17.07
C ASN A 355 -26.93 -18.92 15.73
N GLY A 356 -25.85 -19.20 15.00
CA GLY A 356 -25.88 -19.88 13.71
C GLY A 356 -26.33 -18.95 12.58
N ILE A 357 -26.92 -19.54 11.54
CA ILE A 357 -27.45 -18.79 10.39
C ILE A 357 -28.91 -18.43 10.68
N VAL A 358 -29.24 -17.14 10.57
CA VAL A 358 -30.60 -16.62 10.77
C VAL A 358 -31.04 -15.90 9.50
N MET A 359 -32.21 -16.20 8.96
CA MET A 359 -32.75 -15.44 7.83
C MET A 359 -33.27 -14.10 8.34
N LEU A 360 -32.94 -13.00 7.66
CA LEU A 360 -33.42 -11.67 8.03
C LEU A 360 -34.96 -11.60 8.09
N THR A 361 -35.64 -12.34 7.21
CA THR A 361 -37.11 -12.42 7.13
C THR A 361 -37.76 -13.13 8.33
N ASP A 362 -36.98 -13.90 9.10
CA ASP A 362 -37.48 -14.62 10.27
C ASP A 362 -37.37 -13.77 11.55
N LEU A 363 -36.68 -12.62 11.47
CA LEU A 363 -36.52 -11.68 12.57
C LEU A 363 -37.73 -10.75 12.68
N GLU A 364 -38.00 -10.30 13.90
CA GLU A 364 -39.03 -9.29 14.15
C GLU A 364 -38.65 -7.98 13.44
N SER A 365 -39.50 -7.57 12.50
CA SER A 365 -39.35 -6.32 11.75
C SER A 365 -40.31 -5.25 12.23
N ARG A 366 -39.88 -3.99 12.24
CA ARG A 366 -40.72 -2.82 12.55
C ARG A 366 -40.38 -1.62 11.67
N PRO A 367 -41.28 -0.64 11.53
CA PRO A 367 -40.95 0.62 10.88
C PRO A 367 -39.78 1.31 11.59
N ARG A 368 -38.92 1.98 10.81
CA ARG A 368 -37.74 2.68 11.32
C ARG A 368 -38.11 3.73 12.36
N THR A 369 -37.40 3.70 13.47
CA THR A 369 -37.54 4.62 14.60
C THR A 369 -36.43 5.68 14.59
N THR A 370 -36.65 6.80 15.28
CA THR A 370 -35.63 7.85 15.45
C THR A 370 -34.42 7.41 16.28
N LEU A 371 -34.49 6.27 16.98
CA LEU A 371 -33.36 5.70 17.73
C LEU A 371 -32.23 5.23 16.80
N ALA A 372 -32.56 4.68 15.63
CA ALA A 372 -31.58 4.30 14.61
C ALA A 372 -30.87 5.49 13.93
N GLN A 373 -31.40 6.72 14.06
CA GLN A 373 -30.75 7.94 13.54
C GLN A 373 -29.70 8.54 14.47
N ARG A 374 -29.68 8.19 15.77
CA ARG A 374 -28.94 8.91 16.82
C ARG A 374 -27.50 8.43 17.08
N SER A 375 -26.87 7.71 16.15
CA SER A 375 -25.44 7.44 16.24
C SER A 375 -24.64 8.74 16.05
N ALA A 376 -23.60 8.97 16.86
CA ALA A 376 -22.79 10.21 16.85
C ALA A 376 -22.03 10.47 15.53
N THR A 377 -21.95 9.48 14.63
CA THR A 377 -21.36 9.55 13.28
C THR A 377 -22.39 9.55 12.15
N SER A 378 -23.70 9.59 12.45
CA SER A 378 -24.76 9.27 11.48
C SER A 378 -24.86 10.27 10.34
N GLU A 379 -24.68 11.57 10.55
CA GLU A 379 -25.02 12.56 9.53
C GLU A 379 -24.11 12.54 8.30
N TYR A 380 -22.79 12.44 8.49
CA TYR A 380 -21.84 12.36 7.37
C TYR A 380 -22.00 11.04 6.60
N LEU A 381 -22.10 9.92 7.32
CA LEU A 381 -22.37 8.61 6.71
C LEU A 381 -23.68 8.67 5.93
N ASP A 382 -24.76 9.16 6.55
CA ASP A 382 -26.10 9.17 5.97
C ASP A 382 -26.24 10.11 4.77
N ASN A 383 -25.52 11.23 4.74
CA ASN A 383 -25.64 12.23 3.69
C ASN A 383 -24.61 12.09 2.57
N THR A 384 -23.44 11.49 2.83
CA THR A 384 -22.30 11.54 1.90
C THR A 384 -21.86 10.16 1.41
N LEU A 385 -21.82 9.14 2.27
CA LEU A 385 -21.27 7.83 1.92
C LEU A 385 -22.35 6.79 1.60
N PHE A 386 -21.98 5.72 0.90
CA PHE A 386 -22.87 4.61 0.56
C PHE A 386 -24.15 5.06 -0.19
N LYS A 387 -23.99 5.99 -1.13
CA LYS A 387 -25.08 6.51 -1.97
C LYS A 387 -25.17 5.83 -3.34
N ARG A 388 -24.07 5.21 -3.79
CA ARG A 388 -24.06 4.38 -5.00
C ARG A 388 -24.37 2.92 -4.61
N PRO A 389 -25.40 2.28 -5.20
CA PRO A 389 -25.62 0.87 -4.98
C PRO A 389 -24.56 0.02 -5.66
N LEU A 390 -24.12 -1.04 -4.98
CA LEU A 390 -23.34 -2.13 -5.57
C LEU A 390 -24.25 -2.99 -6.44
N THR A 391 -24.09 -2.84 -7.75
CA THR A 391 -24.73 -3.67 -8.79
C THR A 391 -23.68 -4.48 -9.56
N PRO A 392 -24.06 -5.55 -10.26
CA PRO A 392 -23.16 -6.29 -11.13
C PRO A 392 -22.50 -5.41 -12.21
N GLU A 393 -23.24 -4.45 -12.77
CA GLU A 393 -22.74 -3.54 -13.81
C GLU A 393 -21.68 -2.59 -13.27
N PHE A 394 -21.92 -2.00 -12.09
CA PHE A 394 -20.95 -1.15 -11.41
C PHE A 394 -19.66 -1.93 -11.10
N THR A 395 -19.82 -3.15 -10.57
CA THR A 395 -18.70 -4.04 -10.23
C THR A 395 -17.87 -4.35 -11.46
N SER A 396 -18.51 -4.77 -12.56
CA SER A 396 -17.83 -5.10 -13.81
C SER A 396 -17.08 -3.90 -14.41
N HIS A 397 -17.71 -2.73 -14.44
CA HIS A 397 -17.09 -1.51 -14.95
C HIS A 397 -15.84 -1.11 -14.14
N TYR A 398 -15.97 -1.04 -12.81
CA TYR A 398 -14.87 -0.65 -11.94
C TYR A 398 -13.70 -1.65 -12.03
N LEU A 399 -14.00 -2.96 -11.97
CA LEU A 399 -12.96 -3.98 -11.96
C LEU A 399 -12.18 -4.07 -13.27
N THR A 400 -12.85 -3.96 -14.41
CA THR A 400 -12.21 -4.11 -15.73
C THR A 400 -11.50 -2.84 -16.22
N GLY A 401 -11.75 -1.69 -15.59
CA GLY A 401 -11.09 -0.41 -15.86
C GLY A 401 -10.32 0.11 -14.65
N ASP A 402 -10.98 0.96 -13.87
CA ASP A 402 -10.40 1.77 -12.79
C ASP A 402 -9.56 0.97 -11.78
N TYR A 403 -9.97 -0.25 -11.43
CA TYR A 403 -9.22 -1.08 -10.49
C TYR A 403 -7.84 -1.44 -11.04
N VAL A 404 -7.75 -1.96 -12.27
CA VAL A 404 -6.47 -2.32 -12.91
C VAL A 404 -5.56 -1.11 -13.06
N GLU A 405 -6.13 0.05 -13.43
CA GLU A 405 -5.39 1.31 -13.49
C GLU A 405 -4.85 1.72 -12.12
N SER A 406 -5.64 1.56 -11.05
CA SER A 406 -5.26 1.91 -9.69
C SER A 406 -4.08 1.10 -9.14
N LEU A 407 -3.82 -0.09 -9.70
CA LEU A 407 -2.66 -0.93 -9.34
C LEU A 407 -1.35 -0.41 -9.95
N THR A 408 -1.42 0.51 -10.91
CA THR A 408 -0.25 1.08 -11.58
C THR A 408 0.48 2.07 -10.67
N VAL A 409 1.79 1.91 -10.56
CA VAL A 409 2.67 2.78 -9.76
C VAL A 409 3.72 3.40 -10.67
N VAL A 410 3.88 4.71 -10.59
CA VAL A 410 5.01 5.40 -11.24
C VAL A 410 6.15 5.48 -10.23
N ARG A 411 7.36 5.10 -10.64
CA ARG A 411 8.55 5.05 -9.79
C ARG A 411 9.72 5.78 -10.43
N GLU A 412 10.67 6.18 -9.59
CA GLU A 412 11.95 6.74 -10.03
C GLU A 412 13.02 5.64 -9.98
N VAL A 413 13.58 5.27 -11.13
CA VAL A 413 14.63 4.25 -11.23
C VAL A 413 15.97 4.92 -11.52
N PRO A 414 17.04 4.60 -10.78
CA PRO A 414 18.36 5.13 -11.07
C PRO A 414 18.80 4.69 -12.46
N ASP A 415 19.18 5.68 -13.27
CA ASP A 415 19.85 5.46 -14.53
C ASP A 415 21.34 5.15 -14.26
N PRO A 416 22.01 4.41 -15.16
CA PRO A 416 23.43 4.17 -15.04
C PRO A 416 24.23 5.47 -14.94
N TRP A 417 25.32 5.47 -14.15
CA TRP A 417 26.14 6.66 -13.88
C TRP A 417 26.63 7.38 -15.16
N TYR A 418 26.87 6.62 -16.23
CA TYR A 418 27.35 7.16 -17.52
C TYR A 418 26.30 8.00 -18.27
N LYS A 419 25.04 8.06 -17.82
CA LYS A 419 24.02 8.97 -18.36
C LYS A 419 24.04 10.36 -17.71
N ASN A 420 24.92 10.61 -16.74
CA ASN A 420 25.03 11.92 -16.10
C ASN A 420 25.69 12.93 -17.06
N THR A 421 24.87 13.72 -17.76
CA THR A 421 25.32 14.72 -18.74
C THR A 421 26.13 15.84 -18.11
N LEU A 422 25.82 16.24 -16.87
CA LEU A 422 26.56 17.26 -16.14
C LEU A 422 27.97 16.77 -15.79
N GLY A 423 28.07 15.55 -15.25
CA GLY A 423 29.35 14.90 -14.96
C GLY A 423 30.25 14.83 -16.19
N TRP A 424 29.70 14.37 -17.33
CA TRP A 424 30.45 14.33 -18.59
C TRP A 424 30.82 15.71 -19.12
N SER A 425 29.93 16.71 -19.00
CA SER A 425 30.20 18.07 -19.46
C SER A 425 31.32 18.72 -18.66
N LEU A 426 31.34 18.51 -17.34
CA LEU A 426 32.38 19.02 -16.44
C LEU A 426 33.72 18.33 -16.66
N VAL A 427 33.74 16.99 -16.77
CA VAL A 427 34.99 16.26 -17.06
C VAL A 427 35.51 16.61 -18.45
N GLY A 428 34.66 16.56 -19.48
CA GLY A 428 35.06 16.86 -20.86
C GLY A 428 35.54 18.31 -21.01
N GLY A 429 34.81 19.28 -20.45
CA GLY A 429 35.21 20.68 -20.43
C GLY A 429 36.51 20.90 -19.66
N GLY A 430 36.68 20.25 -18.50
CA GLY A 430 37.90 20.35 -17.71
C GLY A 430 39.14 19.80 -18.42
N VAL A 431 39.00 18.68 -19.15
CA VAL A 431 40.08 18.12 -19.99
C VAL A 431 40.46 19.08 -21.12
N LEU A 432 39.48 19.69 -21.79
CA LEU A 432 39.74 20.66 -22.85
C LEU A 432 40.48 21.91 -22.32
N VAL A 433 40.05 22.43 -21.17
CA VAL A 433 40.69 23.59 -20.52
C VAL A 433 42.11 23.26 -20.06
N ALA A 434 42.33 22.09 -19.47
CA ALA A 434 43.67 21.63 -19.10
C ALA A 434 44.57 21.43 -20.33
N GLY A 435 44.02 20.93 -21.43
CA GLY A 435 44.72 20.81 -22.71
C GLY A 435 45.19 22.16 -23.26
N ALA A 436 44.34 23.20 -23.20
CA ALA A 436 44.75 24.57 -23.54
C ALA A 436 45.87 25.07 -22.61
N GLY A 437 45.86 24.68 -21.33
CA GLY A 437 46.94 24.95 -20.38
C GLY A 437 48.28 24.37 -20.81
N VAL A 438 48.31 23.15 -21.35
CA VAL A 438 49.53 22.52 -21.91
C VAL A 438 50.08 23.35 -23.08
N THR A 439 49.21 23.81 -23.98
CA THR A 439 49.62 24.67 -25.11
C THR A 439 50.20 26.00 -24.63
N CYS A 440 49.54 26.67 -23.68
CA CYS A 440 50.08 27.90 -23.08
C CYS A 440 51.42 27.67 -22.37
N HIS A 441 51.59 26.51 -21.72
CA HIS A 441 52.85 26.16 -21.07
C HIS A 441 53.99 26.02 -22.08
N ALA A 442 53.74 25.34 -23.20
CA ALA A 442 54.71 25.19 -24.27
C ALA A 442 55.11 26.54 -24.90
N LEU A 443 54.13 27.41 -25.20
CA LEU A 443 54.39 28.77 -25.69
C LEU A 443 55.16 29.62 -24.68
N GLY A 444 54.89 29.44 -23.38
CA GLY A 444 55.64 30.09 -22.32
C GLY A 444 57.12 29.67 -22.28
N LEU A 445 57.41 28.38 -22.48
CA LEU A 445 58.78 27.87 -22.56
C LEU A 445 59.52 28.39 -23.80
N GLU A 446 58.83 28.51 -24.93
CA GLU A 446 59.37 29.10 -26.16
C GLU A 446 59.72 30.57 -25.95
N ALA A 447 58.80 31.37 -25.41
CA ALA A 447 59.03 32.78 -25.07
C ALA A 447 60.17 32.95 -24.04
N GLU A 448 60.28 32.03 -23.06
CA GLU A 448 61.40 32.05 -22.12
C GLU A 448 62.74 31.78 -22.83
N ASN A 449 62.77 30.82 -23.77
CA ASN A 449 63.96 30.54 -24.57
C ASN A 449 64.35 31.71 -25.49
N GLU A 450 63.37 32.38 -26.11
CA GLU A 450 63.58 33.61 -26.88
C GLU A 450 64.16 34.73 -26.01
N SER A 451 63.66 34.91 -24.79
CA SER A 451 64.19 35.91 -23.86
C SER A 451 65.66 35.67 -23.50
N ARG A 452 66.09 34.41 -23.41
CA ARG A 452 67.47 34.02 -23.09
C ARG A 452 68.43 34.23 -24.27
N THR A 453 67.91 34.23 -25.50
CA THR A 453 68.70 34.30 -26.74
C THR A 453 68.65 35.68 -27.42
N ALA A 454 67.76 36.57 -26.99
CA ALA A 454 67.59 37.91 -27.54
C ALA A 454 68.84 38.81 -27.36
N LYS A 455 69.26 39.44 -28.46
CA LYS A 455 70.44 40.32 -28.51
C LYS A 455 70.17 41.76 -28.04
N PHE A 456 68.93 42.22 -28.15
CA PHE A 456 68.53 43.58 -27.77
C PHE A 456 67.64 43.58 -26.53
N THR A 457 67.79 44.60 -25.69
CA THR A 457 67.09 44.73 -24.40
C THR A 457 65.57 44.80 -24.57
N ILE A 458 65.09 45.49 -25.62
CA ILE A 458 63.66 45.67 -25.91
C ILE A 458 63.01 44.32 -26.26
N ASP A 459 63.66 43.49 -27.08
CA ASP A 459 63.15 42.18 -27.47
C ASP A 459 63.12 41.23 -26.26
N ARG A 460 64.13 41.30 -25.39
CA ARG A 460 64.18 40.53 -24.15
C ARG A 460 63.05 40.91 -23.17
N GLU A 461 62.78 42.20 -23.01
CA GLU A 461 61.69 42.68 -22.16
C GLU A 461 60.32 42.23 -22.66
N ARG A 462 60.11 42.24 -23.98
CA ARG A 462 58.89 41.74 -24.60
C ARG A 462 58.71 40.24 -24.38
N ALA A 463 59.72 39.44 -24.68
CA ALA A 463 59.68 37.99 -24.48
C ALA A 463 59.47 37.60 -23.01
N ASN A 464 60.08 38.33 -22.05
CA ASN A 464 59.84 38.14 -20.62
C ASN A 464 58.39 38.44 -20.22
N LYS A 465 57.78 39.48 -20.80
CA LYS A 465 56.38 39.83 -20.53
C LYS A 465 55.44 38.74 -21.07
N ASP A 466 55.69 38.26 -22.27
CA ASP A 466 54.90 37.19 -22.89
C ASP A 466 55.04 35.87 -22.11
N ALA A 467 56.26 35.49 -21.72
CA ALA A 467 56.50 34.33 -20.86
C ALA A 467 55.77 34.43 -19.51
N SER A 468 55.75 35.61 -18.89
CA SER A 468 55.01 35.84 -17.65
C SER A 468 53.49 35.71 -17.85
N GLN A 469 52.95 36.22 -18.96
CA GLN A 469 51.53 36.10 -19.29
C GLN A 469 51.13 34.63 -19.52
N PHE A 470 51.92 33.88 -20.30
CA PHE A 470 51.69 32.45 -20.53
C PHE A 470 51.79 31.62 -19.26
N ARG A 471 52.70 31.95 -18.34
CA ARG A 471 52.80 31.26 -17.04
C ARG A 471 51.56 31.48 -16.17
N ILE A 472 51.06 32.71 -16.10
CA ILE A 472 49.81 33.02 -15.37
C ILE A 472 48.63 32.28 -16.01
N ALA A 473 48.51 32.34 -17.35
CA ALA A 473 47.47 31.64 -18.08
C ALA A 473 47.50 30.12 -17.85
N THR A 474 48.69 29.52 -17.86
CA THR A 474 48.90 28.09 -17.56
C THR A 474 48.36 27.72 -16.18
N GLY A 475 48.73 28.49 -15.15
CA GLY A 475 48.28 28.23 -13.78
C GLY A 475 46.77 28.32 -13.62
N VAL A 476 46.13 29.33 -14.25
CA VAL A 476 44.67 29.48 -14.24
C VAL A 476 43.99 28.33 -14.99
N LEU A 477 44.46 27.98 -16.19
CA LEU A 477 43.87 26.92 -17.01
C LEU A 477 43.97 25.55 -16.33
N TYR A 478 45.12 25.21 -15.72
CA TYR A 478 45.21 23.98 -14.93
C TYR A 478 44.33 24.01 -13.69
N GLY A 479 44.27 25.13 -12.97
CA GLY A 479 43.40 25.26 -11.79
C GLY A 479 41.92 25.07 -12.12
N VAL A 480 41.43 25.76 -13.16
CA VAL A 480 40.03 25.66 -13.62
C VAL A 480 39.75 24.27 -14.20
N GLY A 481 40.65 23.73 -15.02
CA GLY A 481 40.50 22.40 -15.62
C GLY A 481 40.44 21.30 -14.55
N ALA A 482 41.33 21.33 -13.56
CA ALA A 482 41.34 20.37 -12.46
C ALA A 482 40.07 20.50 -11.60
N ALA A 483 39.64 21.72 -11.27
CA ALA A 483 38.41 21.95 -10.51
C ALA A 483 37.17 21.41 -11.24
N ALA A 484 37.08 21.61 -12.56
CA ALA A 484 35.99 21.08 -13.38
C ALA A 484 35.99 19.53 -13.43
N ILE A 485 37.17 18.89 -13.59
CA ILE A 485 37.29 17.43 -13.56
C ILE A 485 36.85 16.87 -12.20
N VAL A 486 37.35 17.44 -11.09
CA VAL A 486 36.97 17.02 -9.73
C VAL A 486 35.47 17.23 -9.50
N GLY A 487 34.91 18.36 -9.96
CA GLY A 487 33.47 18.62 -9.91
C GLY A 487 32.66 17.59 -10.69
N GLY A 488 33.11 17.21 -11.88
CA GLY A 488 32.47 16.19 -12.71
C GLY A 488 32.52 14.78 -12.08
N VAL A 489 33.67 14.38 -11.54
CA VAL A 489 33.79 13.12 -10.77
C VAL A 489 32.89 13.13 -9.54
N THR A 490 32.85 14.25 -8.82
CA THR A 490 31.97 14.43 -7.67
C THR A 490 30.49 14.35 -8.07
N SER A 491 30.10 14.90 -9.22
CA SER A 491 28.75 14.75 -9.76
C SER A 491 28.43 13.29 -10.07
N PHE A 492 29.35 12.49 -10.64
CA PHE A 492 29.10 11.05 -10.83
C PHE A 492 28.89 10.28 -9.51
N LEU A 493 29.56 10.70 -8.43
CA LEU A 493 29.45 10.06 -7.11
C LEU A 493 28.19 10.49 -6.34
N LEU A 494 27.76 11.74 -6.51
CA LEU A 494 26.68 12.33 -5.70
C LEU A 494 25.35 12.42 -6.44
N GLU A 495 25.35 12.47 -7.78
CA GLU A 495 24.18 12.67 -8.61
C GLU A 495 24.01 11.50 -9.58
N GLN A 496 23.23 10.51 -9.16
CA GLN A 496 22.76 9.48 -10.07
C GLN A 496 21.54 9.99 -10.83
N PRO A 497 21.61 10.10 -12.18
CA PRO A 497 20.45 10.42 -12.98
C PRO A 497 19.38 9.35 -12.74
N SER A 498 18.14 9.70 -13.02
CA SER A 498 17.01 8.80 -12.88
C SER A 498 15.99 9.08 -13.94
N ARG A 499 15.20 8.05 -14.21
CA ARG A 499 14.04 8.12 -15.09
C ARG A 499 12.81 7.69 -14.34
N LEU A 500 11.67 8.22 -14.76
CA LEU A 500 10.39 7.71 -14.33
C LEU A 500 10.07 6.44 -15.12
N GLU A 501 9.67 5.40 -14.41
CA GLU A 501 9.18 4.16 -14.97
C GLU A 501 7.79 3.89 -14.42
N THR A 502 6.87 3.51 -15.29
CA THR A 502 5.54 3.06 -14.89
C THR A 502 5.58 1.55 -14.71
N PHE A 503 5.27 1.07 -13.51
CA PHE A 503 5.07 -0.33 -13.22
C PHE A 503 3.57 -0.60 -13.10
N SER A 504 3.03 -1.37 -14.04
CA SER A 504 1.69 -1.95 -13.94
C SER A 504 1.87 -3.45 -13.68
N PRO A 505 1.38 -3.99 -12.56
CA PRO A 505 1.42 -5.44 -12.37
C PRO A 505 0.64 -6.09 -13.51
N PRO A 506 1.14 -7.19 -14.10
CA PRO A 506 0.55 -7.81 -15.30
C PRO A 506 -0.71 -8.64 -14.95
N LEU A 507 -1.59 -8.08 -14.13
CA LEU A 507 -2.82 -8.69 -13.67
C LEU A 507 -3.96 -8.33 -14.62
N ARG A 508 -4.85 -9.29 -14.85
CA ARG A 508 -6.12 -9.16 -15.55
C ARG A 508 -7.22 -9.57 -14.61
N VAL A 509 -8.37 -8.92 -14.71
CA VAL A 509 -9.58 -9.33 -14.01
C VAL A 509 -10.41 -10.19 -14.95
N ASP A 510 -10.76 -11.39 -14.49
CA ASP A 510 -11.72 -12.28 -15.12
C ASP A 510 -12.98 -12.35 -14.24
N ILE A 511 -14.13 -11.96 -14.80
CA ILE A 511 -15.44 -12.01 -14.15
C ILE A 511 -16.27 -13.07 -14.87
N GLY A 512 -16.70 -14.12 -14.18
CA GLY A 512 -17.46 -15.19 -14.80
C GLY A 512 -18.22 -16.07 -13.81
N PRO A 513 -18.73 -17.22 -14.26
CA PRO A 513 -19.46 -18.16 -13.39
C PRO A 513 -18.64 -18.69 -12.21
N ALA A 514 -17.31 -18.61 -12.31
CA ALA A 514 -16.37 -19.00 -11.26
C ALA A 514 -16.07 -17.88 -10.24
N GLY A 515 -16.72 -16.72 -10.35
CA GLY A 515 -16.52 -15.56 -9.48
C GLY A 515 -15.61 -14.50 -10.08
N ILE A 516 -15.07 -13.65 -9.21
CA ILE A 516 -14.11 -12.59 -9.53
C ILE A 516 -12.70 -13.13 -9.29
N THR A 517 -11.89 -13.21 -10.35
CA THR A 517 -10.50 -13.69 -10.24
C THR A 517 -9.52 -12.76 -10.92
N LEU A 518 -8.30 -12.74 -10.39
CA LEU A 518 -7.13 -12.10 -10.95
C LEU A 518 -6.21 -13.14 -11.57
N SER A 519 -5.85 -12.94 -12.84
CA SER A 519 -4.94 -13.79 -13.59
C SER A 519 -3.74 -12.98 -14.09
N GLY A 520 -2.56 -13.59 -14.18
CA GLY A 520 -1.35 -12.90 -14.63
C GLY A 520 -0.10 -13.74 -14.40
N PRO A 521 1.02 -13.44 -15.10
CA PRO A 521 2.28 -14.07 -14.77
C PRO A 521 2.68 -13.67 -13.34
N LEU A 522 2.96 -14.67 -12.52
CA LEU A 522 3.49 -14.46 -11.19
C LEU A 522 4.88 -13.78 -11.30
N PRO A 523 5.22 -12.85 -10.39
CA PRO A 523 6.57 -12.33 -10.29
C PRO A 523 7.55 -13.50 -10.14
N GLN A 524 8.62 -13.53 -10.95
CA GLN A 524 9.70 -14.51 -10.81
C GLN A 524 10.62 -14.16 -9.65
#